data_AF-A0A943JWK1-F1
#
_entry.id   AF-A0A943JWK1-F1
#
_cell.length_a   1.000
_cell.length_b   1.000
_cell.length_c   1.000
_cell.angle_alpha   90.00
_cell.angle_beta   90.00
_cell.angle_gamma   90.00
#
_symmetry.space_group_name_H-M   'P 1'
#
loop_
_entity.id
_entity.type
_entity.pdbx_description
1 polymer ?
#
loop_
_entity_poly.entity_id
_entity_poly.type
_entity_poly.pdbx_seq_one_letter_code
_entity_poly.pdbx_strand_id
1 'polypeptide(L)'
;MDNMINNNIYNMANYQKLSSNQNSNAKVNTTSKEDEKDKDTSGPTVGLPEEGGEIKNPSNVREVKTQLGKDDFLKLLVTQLQYQDPLEPMDNTEFIAQTAQFTALEQMQNLNQTMTNAQAFGTIGKGVFMNTKDEQTGQYEMIYGVVQSVEIVNGKPYLNLGDKSAPYEDITKVQDVDFGDNSAMVSQAMGLIGKTIQGIRVDDKLNPVGYIEGKVDFVKFVEGIPVLSVNGRDVYLGEVVAVSENTMLIGSEINAAVGEDGKDVISGKIEDILLEDDKILVKIEGSDKEIEIEEIGSLVSSLSLIGQDVTAGEVSGKVDSVIIRDKKVYLQIGDKEVSYKDIK
;
A
#
# COMPACT_ATOMS: atom_id res chain seq x y z
N MET A 1 -9.52 30.40 9.17
CA MET A 1 -8.38 29.67 8.60
C MET A 1 -7.05 30.12 9.23
N ASP A 2 -6.74 31.43 9.20
CA ASP A 2 -5.42 31.97 9.59
C ASP A 2 -4.92 31.59 10.99
N ASN A 3 -5.77 31.59 12.01
CA ASN A 3 -5.37 31.18 13.38
C ASN A 3 -5.11 29.67 13.52
N MET A 4 -5.71 28.83 12.68
CA MET A 4 -5.47 27.38 12.68
C MET A 4 -4.22 27.02 11.88
N ILE A 5 -4.01 27.70 10.75
CA ILE A 5 -2.79 27.57 9.95
C ILE A 5 -1.56 28.02 10.76
N ASN A 6 -1.62 29.17 11.45
CA ASN A 6 -0.51 29.69 12.24
C ASN A 6 -0.12 28.81 13.45
N ASN A 7 -1.11 28.20 14.13
CA ASN A 7 -0.82 27.27 15.23
C ASN A 7 -0.22 25.95 14.75
N ASN A 8 -0.61 25.47 13.57
CA ASN A 8 -0.09 24.22 13.01
C ASN A 8 1.32 24.39 12.43
N ILE A 9 1.62 25.53 11.79
CA ILE A 9 2.99 25.89 11.37
C ILE A 9 3.92 26.01 12.60
N TYR A 10 3.43 26.56 13.71
CA TYR A 10 4.20 26.63 14.96
C TYR A 10 4.50 25.24 15.54
N ASN A 11 3.55 24.30 15.48
CA ASN A 11 3.77 22.92 15.86
C ASN A 11 4.77 22.22 14.92
N MET A 12 4.73 22.49 13.61
CA MET A 12 5.69 21.99 12.61
C MET A 12 7.12 22.50 12.84
N ALA A 13 7.29 23.77 13.20
CA ALA A 13 8.58 24.33 13.56
C ALA A 13 9.15 23.71 14.86
N ASN A 14 8.29 23.32 15.79
CA ASN A 14 8.70 22.56 16.98
C ASN A 14 9.02 21.10 16.63
N TYR A 15 8.34 20.48 15.66
CA TYR A 15 8.65 19.15 15.14
C TYR A 15 10.05 19.08 14.52
N GLN A 16 10.44 20.05 13.68
CA GLN A 16 11.80 20.09 13.11
C GLN A 16 12.88 20.28 14.19
N LYS A 17 12.59 21.03 15.26
CA LYS A 17 13.51 21.18 16.41
C LYS A 17 13.67 19.89 17.22
N LEU A 18 12.60 19.10 17.36
CA LEU A 18 12.65 17.80 18.04
C LEU A 18 13.50 16.78 17.25
N SER A 19 13.41 16.75 15.92
CA SER A 19 14.30 15.97 15.03
C SER A 19 15.78 16.28 15.29
N SER A 20 16.14 17.57 15.39
CA SER A 20 17.54 17.98 15.60
C SER A 20 18.12 17.60 16.98
N ASN A 21 17.27 17.29 17.98
CA ASN A 21 17.69 17.04 19.37
C ASN A 21 17.74 15.55 19.75
N GLN A 22 17.19 14.66 18.91
CA GLN A 22 17.10 13.21 19.19
C GLN A 22 18.31 12.39 18.70
N ASN A 23 19.35 13.04 18.17
CA ASN A 23 20.56 12.39 17.62
C ASN A 23 21.49 11.75 18.69
N SER A 24 20.96 11.35 19.85
CA SER A 24 21.76 10.77 20.94
C SER A 24 21.21 9.50 21.60
N ASN A 25 19.95 9.07 21.36
CA ASN A 25 19.36 7.97 22.14
C ASN A 25 18.78 6.76 21.38
N ALA A 26 18.84 6.68 20.06
CA ALA A 26 18.49 5.44 19.34
C ALA A 26 19.69 4.48 19.22
N LYS A 27 20.12 3.87 20.34
CA LYS A 27 21.00 2.69 20.31
C LYS A 27 20.16 1.43 20.46
N VAL A 28 19.82 0.78 19.34
CA VAL A 28 19.36 -0.61 19.35
C VAL A 28 20.55 -1.51 19.03
N ASN A 29 20.98 -2.25 20.05
CA ASN A 29 22.07 -3.24 20.01
C ASN A 29 21.74 -4.38 19.03
N THR A 30 22.56 -4.55 17.99
CA THR A 30 22.67 -5.82 17.25
C THR A 30 23.94 -6.53 17.68
N THR A 31 23.80 -7.63 18.43
CA THR A 31 24.92 -8.53 18.76
C THR A 31 24.66 -9.89 18.12
N SER A 32 25.36 -10.20 17.02
CA SER A 32 25.69 -11.58 16.62
C SER A 32 27.02 -11.59 15.85
N LYS A 33 28.08 -11.98 16.57
CA LYS A 33 29.28 -12.71 16.09
C LYS A 33 28.84 -14.04 15.45
N GLU A 34 29.55 -14.76 14.57
CA GLU A 34 30.92 -14.77 14.01
C GLU A 34 30.89 -15.79 12.83
N ASP A 35 31.62 -15.48 11.76
CA ASP A 35 32.57 -16.31 10.97
C ASP A 35 32.24 -17.67 10.30
N GLU A 36 32.68 -17.71 9.02
CA GLU A 36 33.22 -18.82 8.20
C GLU A 36 32.28 -19.99 7.83
N LYS A 37 32.24 -20.53 6.59
CA LYS A 37 33.33 -20.72 5.60
C LYS A 37 32.76 -21.13 4.24
N ASP A 38 33.31 -20.55 3.16
CA ASP A 38 33.12 -21.01 1.77
C ASP A 38 33.50 -22.49 1.58
N LYS A 39 32.62 -23.25 0.93
CA LYS A 39 32.98 -24.46 0.19
C LYS A 39 32.30 -24.48 -1.17
N ASP A 40 33.11 -24.06 -2.13
CA ASP A 40 33.10 -24.45 -3.53
C ASP A 40 32.57 -25.88 -3.76
N THR A 41 31.53 -26.00 -4.57
CA THR A 41 31.15 -27.27 -5.23
C THR A 41 30.73 -26.97 -6.66
N SER A 42 31.71 -26.67 -7.51
CA SER A 42 31.59 -26.84 -8.95
C SER A 42 31.29 -28.30 -9.31
N GLY A 43 30.06 -28.61 -9.73
CA GLY A 43 29.71 -29.86 -10.40
C GLY A 43 30.15 -29.84 -11.87
N PRO A 44 30.47 -31.00 -12.49
CA PRO A 44 31.11 -31.04 -13.80
C PRO A 44 30.09 -30.76 -14.92
N THR A 45 30.38 -29.75 -15.74
CA THR A 45 29.72 -29.52 -17.03
C THR A 45 30.20 -30.55 -18.05
N VAL A 46 29.34 -31.49 -18.44
CA VAL A 46 29.57 -32.37 -19.59
C VAL A 46 29.07 -31.66 -20.85
N GLY A 47 30.00 -31.28 -21.72
CA GLY A 47 29.70 -30.71 -23.03
C GLY A 47 29.22 -31.76 -24.03
N LEU A 48 28.26 -31.36 -24.87
CA LEU A 48 27.87 -32.06 -26.10
C LEU A 48 27.94 -31.05 -27.27
N PRO A 49 28.24 -31.51 -28.50
CA PRO A 49 28.76 -30.67 -29.57
C PRO A 49 27.65 -29.91 -30.31
N GLU A 50 27.99 -28.71 -30.80
CA GLU A 50 27.20 -27.95 -31.78
C GLU A 50 27.30 -28.60 -33.16
N GLU A 51 26.17 -29.05 -33.72
CA GLU A 51 25.99 -29.17 -35.17
C GLU A 51 24.58 -28.71 -35.56
N GLY A 52 24.52 -27.86 -36.58
CA GLY A 52 23.30 -27.20 -37.06
C GLY A 52 22.40 -28.11 -37.91
N GLY A 53 21.09 -27.85 -37.81
CA GLY A 53 20.07 -28.38 -38.70
C GLY A 53 18.68 -27.88 -38.31
N GLU A 54 18.07 -27.02 -39.13
CA GLU A 54 16.66 -26.63 -39.01
C GLU A 54 15.74 -27.86 -39.12
N ILE A 55 14.91 -28.12 -38.10
CA ILE A 55 13.71 -28.95 -38.27
C ILE A 55 12.49 -28.30 -37.60
N LYS A 56 11.44 -28.24 -38.41
CA LYS A 56 10.12 -27.63 -38.22
C LYS A 56 9.36 -28.19 -37.03
N ASN A 57 8.60 -27.30 -36.39
CA ASN A 57 7.63 -27.56 -35.34
C ASN A 57 6.53 -28.54 -35.82
N PRO A 58 6.21 -29.58 -35.05
CA PRO A 58 4.81 -29.83 -34.77
C PRO A 58 4.54 -29.98 -33.26
N SER A 59 3.57 -29.18 -32.82
CA SER A 59 2.90 -29.22 -31.53
C SER A 59 2.53 -30.64 -31.09
N ASN A 60 3.29 -31.18 -30.14
CA ASN A 60 2.83 -32.12 -29.10
C ASN A 60 4.01 -32.41 -28.15
N VAL A 61 4.38 -31.41 -27.34
CA VAL A 61 5.11 -31.70 -26.11
C VAL A 61 4.07 -32.31 -25.18
N ARG A 62 4.01 -33.65 -25.13
CA ARG A 62 3.56 -34.31 -23.91
C ARG A 62 4.46 -33.76 -22.82
N GLU A 63 3.88 -33.00 -21.89
CA GLU A 63 4.51 -32.78 -20.59
C GLU A 63 4.92 -34.16 -20.08
N VAL A 64 6.21 -34.46 -20.14
CA VAL A 64 6.76 -35.56 -19.37
C VAL A 64 6.57 -35.10 -17.93
N LYS A 65 5.56 -35.66 -17.26
CA LYS A 65 5.40 -35.56 -15.80
C LYS A 65 6.63 -36.19 -15.17
N THR A 66 7.68 -35.41 -15.02
CA THR A 66 8.93 -35.79 -14.35
C THR A 66 8.81 -35.63 -12.84
N GLN A 67 7.64 -36.00 -12.30
CA GLN A 67 7.41 -36.21 -10.87
C GLN A 67 6.68 -37.53 -10.79
N LEU A 68 7.46 -38.59 -10.54
CA LEU A 68 6.91 -39.87 -10.15
C LEU A 68 6.15 -39.62 -8.84
N GLY A 69 4.81 -39.57 -8.91
CA GLY A 69 4.00 -39.30 -7.73
C GLY A 69 4.17 -40.42 -6.70
N LYS A 70 3.89 -40.11 -5.43
CA LYS A 70 3.85 -41.08 -4.31
C LYS A 70 3.11 -42.36 -4.68
N ASP A 71 2.05 -42.26 -5.48
CA ASP A 71 1.23 -43.39 -5.93
C ASP A 71 1.88 -44.23 -7.03
N ASP A 72 2.59 -43.60 -7.99
CA ASP A 72 3.36 -44.29 -9.02
C ASP A 72 4.60 -44.97 -8.42
N PHE A 73 5.18 -44.36 -7.39
CA PHE A 73 6.27 -44.92 -6.59
C PHE A 73 5.83 -46.13 -5.78
N LEU A 74 4.69 -46.06 -5.06
CA LEU A 74 4.14 -47.21 -4.32
C LEU A 74 3.77 -48.37 -5.24
N LYS A 75 3.30 -48.07 -6.46
CA LYS A 75 2.99 -49.07 -7.47
C LYS A 75 4.25 -49.75 -8.00
N LEU A 76 5.33 -49.00 -8.24
CA LEU A 76 6.63 -49.56 -8.60
C LEU A 76 7.23 -50.39 -7.45
N LEU A 77 7.09 -49.96 -6.19
CA LEU A 77 7.52 -50.69 -5.01
C LEU A 77 6.82 -52.06 -4.88
N VAL A 78 5.49 -52.08 -5.01
CA VAL A 78 4.71 -53.34 -4.98
C VAL A 78 5.04 -54.23 -6.17
N THR A 79 5.25 -53.65 -7.35
CA THR A 79 5.61 -54.40 -8.56
C THR A 79 7.00 -55.01 -8.43
N GLN A 80 7.98 -54.31 -7.87
CA GLN A 80 9.32 -54.85 -7.64
C GLN A 80 9.30 -55.95 -6.57
N LEU A 81 8.57 -55.79 -5.47
CA LEU A 81 8.39 -56.86 -4.47
C LEU A 81 7.77 -58.16 -5.03
N GLN A 82 6.94 -58.07 -6.08
CA GLN A 82 6.36 -59.24 -6.75
C GLN A 82 7.34 -59.97 -7.69
N TYR A 83 8.40 -59.32 -8.17
CA TYR A 83 9.29 -59.83 -9.23
C TYR A 83 10.78 -59.87 -8.85
N GLN A 84 11.14 -59.71 -7.57
CA GLN A 84 12.54 -59.80 -7.11
C GLN A 84 13.00 -61.26 -6.95
N ASP A 85 14.17 -61.58 -7.51
CA ASP A 85 14.89 -62.83 -7.26
C ASP A 85 15.55 -62.77 -5.87
N PRO A 86 15.31 -63.74 -4.96
CA PRO A 86 15.75 -63.69 -3.56
C PRO A 86 17.27 -63.65 -3.33
N LEU A 87 18.10 -63.77 -4.37
CA LEU A 87 19.57 -63.85 -4.23
C LEU A 87 20.32 -62.51 -4.36
N GLU A 88 19.72 -61.41 -4.81
CA GLU A 88 20.38 -60.07 -4.87
C GLU A 88 19.45 -58.87 -4.51
N PRO A 89 19.13 -58.64 -3.22
CA PRO A 89 18.14 -57.64 -2.81
C PRO A 89 18.67 -56.21 -2.55
N MET A 90 19.96 -55.93 -2.79
CA MET A 90 20.62 -54.78 -2.13
C MET A 90 20.52 -53.42 -2.86
N ASP A 91 20.53 -53.36 -4.20
CA ASP A 91 20.72 -52.08 -4.93
C ASP A 91 19.42 -51.23 -5.00
N ASN A 92 18.26 -51.87 -5.17
CA ASN A 92 16.97 -51.16 -5.24
C ASN A 92 16.53 -50.60 -3.88
N THR A 93 16.93 -51.25 -2.78
CA THR A 93 16.54 -50.84 -1.43
C THR A 93 17.20 -49.51 -1.03
N GLU A 94 18.45 -49.28 -1.44
CA GLU A 94 19.19 -48.06 -1.13
C GLU A 94 18.65 -46.85 -1.92
N PHE A 95 18.32 -47.03 -3.20
CA PHE A 95 17.65 -46.00 -4.00
C PHE A 95 16.24 -45.64 -3.48
N ILE A 96 15.47 -46.65 -3.05
CA ILE A 96 14.15 -46.46 -2.41
C ILE A 96 14.30 -45.69 -1.10
N ALA A 97 15.29 -46.02 -0.28
CA ALA A 97 15.56 -45.33 0.97
C ALA A 97 15.92 -43.85 0.74
N GLN A 98 16.76 -43.55 -0.25
CA GLN A 98 17.12 -42.17 -0.61
C GLN A 98 15.90 -41.40 -1.16
N THR A 99 15.10 -42.02 -2.03
CA THR A 99 13.88 -41.39 -2.59
C THR A 99 12.84 -41.11 -1.51
N ALA A 100 12.64 -42.05 -0.58
CA ALA A 100 11.76 -41.88 0.57
C ALA A 100 12.25 -40.74 1.47
N GLN A 101 13.56 -40.60 1.67
CA GLN A 101 14.17 -39.50 2.42
C GLN A 101 13.94 -38.14 1.75
N PHE A 102 14.12 -38.05 0.42
CA PHE A 102 13.81 -36.82 -0.32
C PHE A 102 12.33 -36.48 -0.29
N THR A 103 11.44 -37.47 -0.47
CA THR A 103 9.99 -37.27 -0.39
C THR A 103 9.57 -36.78 1.00
N ALA A 104 10.16 -37.33 2.06
CA ALA A 104 9.90 -36.89 3.42
C ALA A 104 10.35 -35.44 3.66
N LEU A 105 11.51 -35.03 3.12
CA LEU A 105 11.98 -33.65 3.18
C LEU A 105 11.06 -32.69 2.41
N GLU A 106 10.60 -33.07 1.22
CA GLU A 106 9.64 -32.28 0.43
C GLU A 106 8.32 -32.11 1.19
N GLN A 107 7.77 -33.18 1.76
CA GLN A 107 6.55 -33.10 2.57
C GLN A 107 6.76 -32.22 3.81
N MET A 108 7.94 -32.27 4.44
CA MET A 108 8.28 -31.39 5.56
C MET A 108 8.35 -29.92 5.12
N GLN A 109 8.92 -29.63 3.95
CA GLN A 109 8.92 -28.28 3.37
C GLN A 109 7.50 -27.79 3.08
N ASN A 110 6.65 -28.63 2.50
CA ASN A 110 5.23 -28.31 2.24
C ASN A 110 4.45 -28.07 3.55
N LEU A 111 4.72 -28.83 4.60
CA LEU A 111 4.13 -28.63 5.93
C LEU A 111 4.60 -27.32 6.57
N ASN A 112 5.89 -27.01 6.50
CA ASN A 112 6.42 -25.73 6.97
C ASN A 112 5.77 -24.56 6.23
N GLN A 113 5.64 -24.66 4.91
CA GLN A 113 4.97 -23.65 4.09
C GLN A 113 3.50 -23.47 4.47
N THR A 114 2.77 -24.58 4.66
CA THR A 114 1.37 -24.55 5.12
C THR A 114 1.26 -23.89 6.49
N MET A 115 2.19 -24.17 7.41
CA MET A 115 2.23 -23.58 8.73
C MET A 115 2.53 -22.08 8.68
N THR A 116 3.51 -21.64 7.88
CA THR A 116 3.82 -20.21 7.66
C THR A 116 2.61 -19.49 7.07
N ASN A 117 1.93 -20.08 6.08
CA ASN A 117 0.73 -19.50 5.50
C ASN A 117 -0.40 -19.37 6.54
N ALA A 118 -0.61 -20.40 7.37
CA ALA A 118 -1.59 -20.35 8.44
C ALA A 118 -1.28 -19.25 9.48
N GLN A 119 -0.01 -19.07 9.85
CA GLN A 119 0.41 -17.98 10.73
C GLN A 119 0.18 -16.61 10.10
N ALA A 120 0.52 -16.46 8.81
CA ALA A 120 0.29 -15.24 8.05
C ALA A 120 -1.20 -14.87 8.02
N PHE A 121 -2.10 -15.81 7.73
CA PHE A 121 -3.55 -15.56 7.81
C PHE A 121 -4.00 -15.12 9.22
N GLY A 122 -3.36 -15.63 10.25
CA GLY A 122 -3.58 -15.20 11.64
C GLY A 122 -3.13 -13.76 11.95
N THR A 123 -2.46 -13.07 11.02
CA THR A 123 -2.10 -11.64 11.14
C THR A 123 -3.16 -10.70 10.60
N ILE A 124 -4.14 -11.18 9.81
CA ILE A 124 -5.22 -10.35 9.26
C ILE A 124 -5.93 -9.61 10.41
N GLY A 125 -6.07 -8.30 10.26
CA GLY A 125 -6.65 -7.41 11.26
C GLY A 125 -5.74 -7.04 12.42
N LYS A 126 -4.50 -7.54 12.48
CA LYS A 126 -3.51 -7.18 13.51
C LYS A 126 -2.56 -6.11 13.03
N GLY A 127 -2.10 -5.27 13.96
CA GLY A 127 -1.00 -4.34 13.75
C GLY A 127 0.35 -5.07 13.76
N VAL A 128 1.16 -4.86 12.73
CA VAL A 128 2.48 -5.48 12.57
C VAL A 128 3.54 -4.43 12.30
N PHE A 129 4.76 -4.67 12.80
CA PHE A 129 5.95 -3.92 12.40
C PHE A 129 6.74 -4.72 11.40
N MET A 130 7.15 -4.07 10.31
CA MET A 130 7.95 -4.70 9.27
C MET A 130 8.99 -3.73 8.73
N ASN A 131 10.14 -4.28 8.34
CA ASN A 131 11.17 -3.53 7.63
C ASN A 131 10.92 -3.72 6.14
N THR A 132 10.52 -2.66 5.46
CA THR A 132 10.31 -2.69 4.01
C THR A 132 11.40 -1.91 3.32
N LYS A 133 11.75 -2.35 2.11
CA LYS A 133 12.65 -1.57 1.27
C LYS A 133 11.86 -0.44 0.61
N ASP A 134 12.32 0.78 0.81
CA ASP A 134 11.86 1.94 0.05
C ASP A 134 12.37 1.82 -1.39
N GLU A 135 11.47 1.98 -2.36
CA GLU A 135 11.77 1.75 -3.78
C GLU A 135 12.57 2.89 -4.40
N GLN A 136 12.48 4.10 -3.83
CA GLN A 136 13.12 5.30 -4.37
C GLN A 136 14.57 5.42 -3.88
N THR A 137 14.79 5.15 -2.60
CA THR A 137 16.08 5.30 -1.92
C THR A 137 16.84 3.98 -1.82
N GLY A 138 16.13 2.84 -1.91
CA GLY A 138 16.68 1.51 -1.70
C GLY A 138 17.03 1.21 -0.23
N GLN A 139 16.74 2.13 0.70
CA GLN A 139 16.98 1.96 2.13
C GLN A 139 15.87 1.13 2.78
N TYR A 140 16.18 0.49 3.90
CA TYR A 140 15.16 -0.19 4.70
C TYR A 140 14.49 0.82 5.63
N GLU A 141 13.16 0.86 5.59
CA GLU A 141 12.32 1.68 6.43
C GLU A 141 11.46 0.79 7.32
N MET A 142 11.36 1.16 8.60
CA MET A 142 10.43 0.52 9.52
C MET A 142 9.05 1.11 9.30
N ILE A 143 8.05 0.24 9.11
CA ILE A 143 6.65 0.63 9.00
C ILE A 143 5.79 -0.15 9.99
N TYR A 144 4.67 0.45 10.37
CA TYR A 144 3.61 -0.15 11.16
C TYR A 144 2.27 -0.01 10.43
N GLY A 145 1.58 -1.13 10.24
CA GLY A 145 0.27 -1.12 9.60
C GLY A 145 -0.62 -2.26 10.10
N VAL A 146 -1.91 -2.15 9.82
CA VAL A 146 -2.87 -3.22 10.10
C VAL A 146 -3.00 -4.09 8.85
N VAL A 147 -2.79 -5.39 8.99
CA VAL A 147 -2.87 -6.33 7.86
C VAL A 147 -4.30 -6.39 7.33
N GLN A 148 -4.50 -5.93 6.10
CA GLN A 148 -5.80 -5.91 5.44
C GLN A 148 -6.10 -7.26 4.78
N SER A 149 -5.11 -7.86 4.14
CA SER A 149 -5.22 -9.18 3.51
C SER A 149 -3.87 -9.87 3.42
N VAL A 150 -3.89 -11.17 3.09
CA VAL A 150 -2.71 -11.98 2.85
C VAL A 150 -2.85 -12.62 1.48
N GLU A 151 -1.81 -12.47 0.66
CA GLU A 151 -1.73 -13.07 -0.67
C GLU A 151 -0.61 -14.11 -0.70
N ILE A 152 -0.84 -15.24 -1.37
CA ILE A 152 0.17 -16.28 -1.54
C ILE A 152 0.78 -16.14 -2.94
N VAL A 153 2.02 -15.67 -3.01
CA VAL A 153 2.76 -15.51 -4.27
C VAL A 153 3.94 -16.49 -4.28
N ASN A 154 3.98 -17.38 -5.26
CA ASN A 154 4.97 -18.47 -5.35
C ASN A 154 5.07 -19.29 -4.04
N GLY A 155 3.91 -19.49 -3.39
CA GLY A 155 3.80 -20.22 -2.13
C GLY A 155 4.31 -19.47 -0.89
N LYS A 156 4.80 -18.24 -1.02
CA LYS A 156 5.18 -17.40 0.12
C LYS A 156 4.05 -16.43 0.46
N PRO A 157 3.73 -16.22 1.75
CA PRO A 157 2.70 -15.25 2.13
C PRO A 157 3.24 -13.82 2.11
N TYR A 158 2.49 -12.93 1.47
CA TYR A 158 2.68 -11.49 1.42
C TYR A 158 1.53 -10.82 2.19
N LEU A 159 1.88 -9.89 3.06
CA LEU A 159 0.94 -9.10 3.85
C LEU A 159 0.65 -7.78 3.15
N ASN A 160 -0.62 -7.46 2.95
CA ASN A 160 -1.06 -6.20 2.36
C ASN A 160 -1.49 -5.23 3.46
N LEU A 161 -0.87 -4.05 3.50
CA LEU A 161 -1.10 -2.97 4.47
C LEU A 161 -1.76 -1.75 3.84
N GLY A 162 -2.52 -1.92 2.75
CA GLY A 162 -3.00 -0.82 1.89
C GLY A 162 -2.12 -0.75 0.64
N ASP A 163 -1.47 0.39 0.42
CA ASP A 163 -0.59 0.61 -0.74
C ASP A 163 0.76 -0.15 -0.67
N LYS A 164 1.06 -0.83 0.43
CA LYS A 164 2.30 -1.60 0.59
C LYS A 164 2.02 -3.09 0.79
N SER A 165 2.77 -3.90 0.07
CA SER A 165 2.83 -5.35 0.24
C SER A 165 4.24 -5.76 0.67
N ALA A 166 4.36 -6.65 1.65
CA ALA A 166 5.65 -7.15 2.11
C ALA A 166 5.57 -8.64 2.49
N PRO A 167 6.66 -9.41 2.29
CA PRO A 167 6.74 -10.79 2.77
C PRO A 167 6.44 -10.89 4.27
N TYR A 168 5.72 -11.94 4.67
CA TYR A 168 5.51 -12.27 6.09
C TYR A 168 6.82 -12.43 6.88
N GLU A 169 7.90 -12.84 6.19
CA GLU A 169 9.24 -13.02 6.77
C GLU A 169 9.86 -11.69 7.26
N ASP A 170 9.40 -10.54 6.74
CA ASP A 170 9.92 -9.21 7.10
C ASP A 170 9.27 -8.63 8.36
N ILE A 171 8.31 -9.35 8.96
CA ILE A 171 7.74 -8.96 10.26
C ILE A 171 8.84 -9.01 11.31
N THR A 172 9.12 -7.85 11.89
CA THR A 172 10.11 -7.74 12.96
C THR A 172 9.46 -7.95 14.33
N LYS A 173 8.23 -7.47 14.53
CA LYS A 173 7.47 -7.60 15.79
C LYS A 173 5.96 -7.61 15.56
N VAL A 174 5.27 -8.38 16.40
CA VAL A 174 3.81 -8.33 16.58
C VAL A 174 3.56 -7.82 18.00
N GLN A 175 3.26 -6.52 18.11
CA GLN A 175 2.96 -5.80 19.36
C GLN A 175 4.12 -5.49 20.33
N ASP A 176 4.00 -4.34 21.02
CA ASP A 176 4.92 -3.65 21.94
C ASP A 176 6.27 -3.19 21.38
N VAL A 177 6.25 -1.97 20.85
CA VAL A 177 7.47 -1.15 20.66
C VAL A 177 7.40 0.00 21.66
N ASP A 178 8.42 0.09 22.51
CA ASP A 178 8.64 1.27 23.33
C ASP A 178 9.27 2.36 22.46
N PHE A 179 8.51 3.43 22.23
CA PHE A 179 8.93 4.58 21.43
C PHE A 179 9.53 5.71 22.28
N GLY A 180 9.74 5.49 23.59
CA GLY A 180 10.26 6.50 24.50
C GLY A 180 9.45 7.80 24.45
N ASP A 181 10.15 8.92 24.24
CA ASP A 181 9.58 10.27 24.21
C ASP A 181 8.53 10.47 23.10
N ASN A 182 8.60 9.71 22.01
CA ASN A 182 7.68 9.82 20.88
C ASN A 182 6.39 9.00 21.06
N SER A 183 6.23 8.29 22.18
CA SER A 183 5.09 7.40 22.42
C SER A 183 3.71 8.04 22.18
N ALA A 184 3.52 9.31 22.56
CA ALA A 184 2.27 10.03 22.32
C ALA A 184 2.00 10.27 20.83
N MET A 185 3.00 10.76 20.08
CA MET A 185 2.89 10.98 18.64
C MET A 185 2.66 9.67 17.89
N VAL A 186 3.38 8.62 18.29
CA VAL A 186 3.25 7.31 17.65
C VAL A 186 1.87 6.72 17.91
N SER A 187 1.38 6.81 19.15
CA SER A 187 0.01 6.40 19.48
C SER A 187 -1.04 7.16 18.67
N GLN A 188 -0.85 8.47 18.50
CA GLN A 188 -1.72 9.29 17.64
C GLN A 188 -1.67 8.81 16.20
N ALA A 189 -0.48 8.68 15.60
CA ALA A 189 -0.31 8.23 14.22
C ALA A 189 -0.91 6.84 13.98
N MET A 190 -0.66 5.89 14.88
CA MET A 190 -1.22 4.54 14.81
C MET A 190 -2.75 4.55 14.91
N GLY A 191 -3.31 5.42 15.76
CA GLY A 191 -4.76 5.59 15.91
C GLY A 191 -5.44 6.20 14.68
N LEU A 192 -4.67 6.79 13.76
CA LEU A 192 -5.16 7.31 12.49
C LEU A 192 -5.23 6.24 11.40
N ILE A 193 -4.55 5.10 11.55
CA ILE A 193 -4.60 4.02 10.55
C ILE A 193 -6.05 3.58 10.34
N GLY A 194 -6.44 3.51 9.07
CA GLY A 194 -7.79 3.17 8.65
C GLY A 194 -8.78 4.34 8.66
N LYS A 195 -8.41 5.50 9.21
CA LYS A 195 -9.24 6.72 9.18
C LYS A 195 -8.88 7.59 7.97
N THR A 196 -9.84 8.41 7.52
CA THR A 196 -9.58 9.45 6.53
C THR A 196 -9.09 10.71 7.22
N ILE A 197 -7.97 11.24 6.76
CA ILE A 197 -7.42 12.51 7.25
C ILE A 197 -7.59 13.59 6.19
N GLN A 198 -7.67 14.83 6.64
CA GLN A 198 -7.62 16.03 5.82
C GLN A 198 -6.49 16.91 6.32
N GLY A 199 -5.67 17.42 5.40
CA GLY A 199 -4.49 18.18 5.73
C GLY A 199 -4.09 19.19 4.66
N ILE A 200 -3.07 19.98 4.99
CA ILE A 200 -2.43 20.95 4.10
C ILE A 200 -1.00 20.48 3.86
N ARG A 201 -0.67 20.24 2.59
CA ARG A 201 0.70 19.96 2.14
C ARG A 201 1.50 21.24 2.20
N VAL A 202 2.73 21.14 2.69
CA VAL A 202 3.65 22.27 2.74
C VAL A 202 4.95 21.99 1.97
N ASP A 203 5.59 23.05 1.47
CA ASP A 203 6.94 22.97 0.90
C ASP A 203 8.03 22.90 1.99
N ASP A 204 9.29 22.81 1.58
CA ASP A 204 10.46 22.80 2.49
C ASP A 204 10.57 24.05 3.37
N LYS A 205 9.90 25.14 2.99
CA LYS A 205 9.86 26.42 3.70
C LYS A 205 8.59 26.57 4.54
N LEU A 206 7.78 25.52 4.64
CA LEU A 206 6.50 25.48 5.36
C LEU A 206 5.41 26.36 4.75
N ASN A 207 5.53 26.72 3.47
CA ASN A 207 4.45 27.40 2.76
C ASN A 207 3.40 26.36 2.35
N PRO A 208 2.11 26.66 2.49
CA PRO A 208 1.05 25.78 2.02
C PRO A 208 1.08 25.71 0.49
N VAL A 209 1.14 24.50 -0.06
CA VAL A 209 1.19 24.25 -1.51
C VAL A 209 0.01 23.44 -2.02
N GLY A 210 -0.80 22.87 -1.14
CA GLY A 210 -2.03 22.20 -1.55
C GLY A 210 -2.73 21.44 -0.44
N TYR A 211 -3.79 20.72 -0.78
CA TYR A 211 -4.52 19.86 0.14
C TYR A 211 -4.10 18.40 0.00
N ILE A 212 -4.24 17.66 1.10
CA ILE A 212 -4.16 16.21 1.09
C ILE A 212 -5.35 15.63 1.83
N GLU A 213 -5.95 14.63 1.23
CA GLU A 213 -7.03 13.87 1.83
C GLU A 213 -6.95 12.42 1.38
N GLY A 214 -7.13 11.52 2.33
CA GLY A 214 -7.10 10.10 2.04
C GLY A 214 -7.14 9.28 3.31
N LYS A 215 -7.35 7.98 3.12
CA LYS A 215 -7.28 7.00 4.20
C LYS A 215 -5.81 6.77 4.56
N VAL A 216 -5.51 6.69 5.84
CA VAL A 216 -4.18 6.31 6.31
C VAL A 216 -4.02 4.80 6.19
N ASP A 217 -3.05 4.35 5.40
CA ASP A 217 -2.79 2.93 5.17
C ASP A 217 -1.86 2.34 6.23
N PHE A 218 -0.73 3.00 6.47
CA PHE A 218 0.28 2.61 7.46
C PHE A 218 1.07 3.84 7.94
N VAL A 219 1.91 3.62 8.95
CA VAL A 219 2.81 4.62 9.53
C VAL A 219 4.25 4.21 9.24
N LYS A 220 5.03 5.09 8.65
CA LYS A 220 6.49 4.96 8.49
C LYS A 220 7.21 5.62 9.66
N PHE A 221 8.42 5.16 9.96
CA PHE A 221 9.29 5.76 10.96
C PHE A 221 10.55 6.30 10.30
N VAL A 222 10.56 7.61 10.03
CA VAL A 222 11.71 8.31 9.48
C VAL A 222 12.48 8.92 10.65
N GLU A 223 13.69 8.42 10.92
CA GLU A 223 14.50 8.84 12.08
C GLU A 223 13.73 8.77 13.43
N GLY A 224 12.82 7.79 13.56
CA GLY A 224 11.99 7.60 14.76
C GLY A 224 10.77 8.53 14.85
N ILE A 225 10.54 9.37 13.85
CA ILE A 225 9.36 10.23 13.73
C ILE A 225 8.28 9.48 12.93
N PRO A 226 7.06 9.34 13.46
CA PRO A 226 5.96 8.73 12.72
C PRO A 226 5.49 9.63 11.58
N VAL A 227 5.40 9.07 10.39
CA VAL A 227 4.92 9.70 9.16
C VAL A 227 3.79 8.84 8.59
N LEU A 228 2.65 9.43 8.24
CA LEU A 228 1.49 8.70 7.74
C LEU A 228 1.66 8.43 6.23
N SER A 229 1.32 7.24 5.76
CA SER A 229 1.16 6.97 4.32
C SER A 229 -0.30 7.18 3.92
N VAL A 230 -0.54 8.12 3.01
CA VAL A 230 -1.87 8.49 2.51
C VAL A 230 -1.81 8.60 0.99
N ASN A 231 -2.53 7.73 0.26
CA ASN A 231 -2.52 7.65 -1.21
C ASN A 231 -1.09 7.58 -1.78
N GLY A 232 -0.25 6.72 -1.22
CA GLY A 232 1.17 6.59 -1.58
C GLY A 232 2.08 7.78 -1.24
N ARG A 233 1.60 8.81 -0.52
CA ARG A 233 2.40 9.97 -0.09
C ARG A 233 2.65 9.97 1.41
N ASP A 234 3.79 10.53 1.79
CA ASP A 234 4.18 10.74 3.16
C ASP A 234 3.55 12.03 3.69
N VAL A 235 2.82 11.93 4.81
CA VAL A 235 2.11 13.04 5.47
C VAL A 235 2.52 13.13 6.93
N TYR A 236 3.06 14.27 7.31
CA TYR A 236 3.45 14.51 8.70
C TYR A 236 2.23 14.82 9.57
N LEU A 237 2.27 14.42 10.84
CA LEU A 237 1.17 14.71 11.78
C LEU A 237 0.86 16.22 11.89
N GLY A 238 1.85 17.10 11.67
CA GLY A 238 1.66 18.55 11.65
C GLY A 238 0.85 19.08 10.46
N GLU A 239 0.80 18.31 9.36
CA GLU A 239 0.02 18.65 8.17
C GLU A 239 -1.46 18.25 8.31
N VAL A 240 -1.77 17.36 9.26
CA VAL A 240 -3.13 16.89 9.52
C VAL A 240 -3.92 17.99 10.24
N VAL A 241 -4.99 18.46 9.60
CA VAL A 241 -5.90 19.48 10.13
C VAL A 241 -7.12 18.84 10.77
N ALA A 242 -7.65 17.78 10.17
CA ALA A 242 -8.86 17.11 10.63
C ALA A 242 -8.83 15.60 10.34
N VAL A 243 -9.65 14.87 11.09
CA VAL A 243 -9.96 13.47 10.85
C VAL A 243 -11.43 13.40 10.49
N SER A 244 -11.73 12.94 9.28
CA SER A 244 -13.08 12.89 8.73
C SER A 244 -13.49 11.43 8.54
N GLU A 245 -14.78 11.14 8.71
CA GLU A 245 -15.33 9.80 8.39
C GLU A 245 -16.12 9.80 7.08
N ASN A 246 -16.51 10.97 6.55
CA ASN A 246 -17.69 11.04 5.67
C ASN A 246 -17.52 11.81 4.35
N THR A 247 -16.36 12.37 4.02
CA THR A 247 -16.20 13.06 2.72
C THR A 247 -14.79 12.88 2.22
N MET A 248 -14.63 12.66 0.91
CA MET A 248 -13.36 12.72 0.18
C MET A 248 -13.55 13.73 -0.96
N LEU A 249 -12.83 14.85 -0.92
CA LEU A 249 -12.73 15.81 -2.01
C LEU A 249 -12.06 15.16 -3.22
N ILE A 250 -10.85 14.65 -3.01
CA ILE A 250 -10.07 13.99 -4.07
C ILE A 250 -10.83 12.75 -4.54
N GLY A 251 -11.00 12.62 -5.85
CA GLY A 251 -11.77 11.56 -6.50
C GLY A 251 -13.26 11.84 -6.68
N SER A 252 -13.81 12.91 -6.09
CA SER A 252 -15.21 13.30 -6.30
C SER A 252 -15.43 13.90 -7.69
N GLU A 253 -16.55 13.55 -8.33
CA GLU A 253 -16.92 14.10 -9.64
C GLU A 253 -17.48 15.51 -9.51
N ILE A 254 -16.97 16.42 -10.34
CA ILE A 254 -17.43 17.79 -10.45
C ILE A 254 -17.57 18.21 -11.91
N ASN A 255 -18.35 19.25 -12.13
CA ASN A 255 -18.40 20.00 -13.36
C ASN A 255 -17.75 21.37 -13.14
N ALA A 256 -16.99 21.86 -14.11
CA ALA A 256 -16.38 23.19 -14.05
C ALA A 256 -16.60 23.92 -15.36
N ALA A 257 -17.23 25.09 -15.28
CA ALA A 257 -17.34 26.01 -16.40
C ALA A 257 -15.98 26.68 -16.66
N VAL A 258 -15.52 26.62 -17.90
CA VAL A 258 -14.25 27.20 -18.36
C VAL A 258 -14.49 28.15 -19.53
N GLY A 259 -13.56 29.11 -19.70
CA GLY A 259 -13.68 30.16 -20.71
C GLY A 259 -14.45 31.40 -20.24
N GLU A 260 -14.21 32.54 -20.89
CA GLU A 260 -14.78 33.84 -20.49
C GLU A 260 -16.31 33.91 -20.61
N ASP A 261 -16.93 33.04 -21.41
CA ASP A 261 -18.39 32.95 -21.56
C ASP A 261 -19.03 31.81 -20.75
N GLY A 262 -18.22 31.01 -20.04
CA GLY A 262 -18.67 29.94 -19.14
C GLY A 262 -19.43 28.80 -19.82
N LYS A 263 -19.36 28.68 -21.15
CA LYS A 263 -20.11 27.67 -21.92
C LYS A 263 -19.41 26.34 -22.06
N ASP A 264 -18.08 26.35 -22.06
CA ASP A 264 -17.31 25.11 -22.07
C ASP A 264 -17.37 24.53 -20.66
N VAL A 265 -17.77 23.26 -20.53
CA VAL A 265 -17.83 22.56 -19.24
C VAL A 265 -16.86 21.39 -19.27
N ILE A 266 -16.02 21.32 -18.25
CA ILE A 266 -15.16 20.17 -17.98
C ILE A 266 -15.82 19.35 -16.89
N SER A 267 -15.98 18.06 -17.14
CA SER A 267 -16.53 17.10 -16.18
C SER A 267 -15.47 16.06 -15.87
N GLY A 268 -15.22 15.82 -14.60
CA GLY A 268 -14.24 14.81 -14.18
C GLY A 268 -14.06 14.76 -12.68
N LYS A 269 -13.20 13.85 -12.24
CA LYS A 269 -12.85 13.71 -10.83
C LYS A 269 -11.84 14.76 -10.42
N ILE A 270 -11.93 15.23 -9.18
CA ILE A 270 -10.89 16.05 -8.59
C ILE A 270 -9.62 15.19 -8.46
N GLU A 271 -8.57 15.55 -9.20
CA GLU A 271 -7.28 14.87 -9.18
C GLU A 271 -6.41 15.43 -8.04
N ASP A 272 -6.37 16.76 -7.91
CA ASP A 272 -5.56 17.44 -6.90
C ASP A 272 -6.16 18.82 -6.56
N ILE A 273 -5.78 19.37 -5.41
CA ILE A 273 -6.08 20.76 -5.03
C ILE A 273 -4.78 21.44 -4.61
N LEU A 274 -4.43 22.49 -5.34
CA LEU A 274 -3.21 23.27 -5.18
C LEU A 274 -3.51 24.60 -4.48
N LEU A 275 -2.51 25.09 -3.75
CA LEU A 275 -2.52 26.41 -3.12
C LEU A 275 -1.39 27.23 -3.72
N GLU A 276 -1.74 28.25 -4.51
CA GLU A 276 -0.78 29.10 -5.22
C GLU A 276 -1.15 30.57 -5.08
N ASP A 277 -0.24 31.40 -4.55
CA ASP A 277 -0.43 32.85 -4.43
C ASP A 277 -1.81 33.23 -3.82
N ASP A 278 -2.17 32.61 -2.70
CA ASP A 278 -3.48 32.73 -2.01
C ASP A 278 -4.71 32.24 -2.79
N LYS A 279 -4.52 31.57 -3.94
CA LYS A 279 -5.58 30.95 -4.72
C LYS A 279 -5.69 29.46 -4.41
N ILE A 280 -6.91 28.96 -4.51
CA ILE A 280 -7.22 27.53 -4.42
C ILE A 280 -7.53 27.05 -5.82
N LEU A 281 -6.70 26.15 -6.34
CA LEU A 281 -6.81 25.63 -7.70
C LEU A 281 -7.20 24.16 -7.65
N VAL A 282 -8.27 23.80 -8.33
CA VAL A 282 -8.76 22.42 -8.44
C VAL A 282 -8.32 21.85 -9.78
N LYS A 283 -7.53 20.77 -9.73
CA LYS A 283 -7.12 20.01 -10.91
C LYS A 283 -8.13 18.90 -11.17
N ILE A 284 -8.60 18.79 -12.41
CA ILE A 284 -9.57 17.78 -12.82
C ILE A 284 -8.86 16.72 -13.66
N GLU A 285 -9.10 15.45 -13.34
CA GLU A 285 -8.52 14.31 -14.05
C GLU A 285 -8.86 14.38 -15.56
N GLY A 286 -7.83 14.28 -16.40
CA GLY A 286 -7.98 14.35 -17.86
C GLY A 286 -8.11 15.76 -18.43
N SER A 287 -7.92 16.80 -17.62
CA SER A 287 -7.89 18.20 -18.04
C SER A 287 -6.54 18.86 -17.75
N ASP A 288 -6.01 19.61 -18.73
CA ASP A 288 -4.84 20.47 -18.54
C ASP A 288 -5.17 21.82 -17.88
N LYS A 289 -6.46 22.10 -17.66
CA LYS A 289 -6.92 23.34 -17.00
C LYS A 289 -7.10 23.13 -15.50
N GLU A 290 -6.66 24.12 -14.73
CA GLU A 290 -6.90 24.27 -13.31
C GLU A 290 -8.03 25.26 -13.07
N ILE A 291 -8.92 24.93 -12.13
CA ILE A 291 -10.11 25.71 -11.84
C ILE A 291 -9.93 26.43 -10.51
N GLU A 292 -9.87 27.76 -10.55
CA GLU A 292 -9.80 28.56 -9.34
C GLU A 292 -11.14 28.53 -8.58
N ILE A 293 -11.10 28.35 -7.27
CA ILE A 293 -12.25 28.48 -6.36
C ILE A 293 -12.01 29.51 -5.27
N GLU A 294 -13.08 30.16 -4.82
CA GLU A 294 -13.05 31.16 -3.74
C GLU A 294 -12.82 30.51 -2.37
N GLU A 295 -13.48 29.39 -2.09
CA GLU A 295 -13.46 28.78 -0.76
C GLU A 295 -13.60 27.26 -0.83
N ILE A 296 -12.63 26.53 -0.29
CA ILE A 296 -12.65 25.07 -0.24
C ILE A 296 -13.82 24.52 0.59
N GLY A 297 -14.22 25.22 1.66
CA GLY A 297 -15.31 24.79 2.55
C GLY A 297 -16.65 24.73 1.82
N SER A 298 -16.87 25.64 0.86
CA SER A 298 -18.06 25.61 0.00
C SER A 298 -18.07 24.37 -0.90
N LEU A 299 -16.92 23.99 -1.45
CA LEU A 299 -16.78 22.78 -2.25
C LEU A 299 -17.03 21.52 -1.41
N VAL A 300 -16.36 21.38 -0.27
CA VAL A 300 -16.55 20.25 0.67
C VAL A 300 -18.02 20.05 0.99
N SER A 301 -18.67 21.13 1.42
CA SER A 301 -20.06 21.08 1.88
C SER A 301 -20.99 20.77 0.71
N SER A 302 -20.76 21.36 -0.47
CA SER A 302 -21.57 21.08 -1.65
C SER A 302 -21.50 19.61 -2.11
N LEU A 303 -20.32 18.98 -2.05
CA LEU A 303 -20.14 17.60 -2.45
C LEU A 303 -20.87 16.64 -1.51
N SER A 304 -20.92 16.96 -0.22
CA SER A 304 -21.67 16.17 0.76
C SER A 304 -23.18 16.16 0.50
N LEU A 305 -23.70 17.14 -0.25
CA LEU A 305 -25.11 17.27 -0.58
C LEU A 305 -25.52 16.47 -1.82
N ILE A 306 -24.58 15.91 -2.59
CA ILE A 306 -24.92 15.09 -3.77
C ILE A 306 -25.86 13.96 -3.36
N GLY A 307 -26.98 13.85 -4.07
CA GLY A 307 -28.02 12.88 -3.78
C GLY A 307 -28.92 13.22 -2.57
N GLN A 308 -28.73 14.36 -1.89
CA GLN A 308 -29.64 14.85 -0.85
C GLN A 308 -30.67 15.81 -1.44
N ASP A 309 -31.87 15.87 -0.83
CA ASP A 309 -32.87 16.87 -1.15
C ASP A 309 -32.53 18.20 -0.48
N VAL A 310 -32.40 19.26 -1.28
CA VAL A 310 -32.08 20.61 -0.80
C VAL A 310 -33.12 21.61 -1.28
N THR A 311 -33.16 22.79 -0.64
CA THR A 311 -34.04 23.89 -1.06
C THR A 311 -33.26 25.20 -1.10
N ALA A 312 -33.29 25.87 -2.24
CA ALA A 312 -32.69 27.18 -2.48
C ALA A 312 -33.72 28.08 -3.17
N GLY A 313 -34.28 29.04 -2.42
CA GLY A 313 -35.37 29.90 -2.91
C GLY A 313 -36.62 29.10 -3.31
N GLU A 314 -36.99 29.16 -4.59
CA GLU A 314 -38.12 28.43 -5.18
C GLU A 314 -37.72 27.08 -5.80
N VAL A 315 -36.42 26.73 -5.76
CA VAL A 315 -35.89 25.48 -6.29
C VAL A 315 -35.76 24.48 -5.15
N SER A 316 -36.36 23.31 -5.32
CA SER A 316 -36.28 22.21 -4.36
C SER A 316 -36.16 20.89 -5.12
N GLY A 317 -35.30 20.01 -4.64
CA GLY A 317 -35.10 18.69 -5.22
C GLY A 317 -33.75 18.10 -4.85
N LYS A 318 -33.50 16.91 -5.38
CA LYS A 318 -32.26 16.16 -5.17
C LYS A 318 -31.11 16.83 -5.94
N VAL A 319 -29.97 16.94 -5.29
CA VAL A 319 -28.73 17.44 -5.91
C VAL A 319 -28.14 16.38 -6.83
N ASP A 320 -27.95 16.71 -8.10
CA ASP A 320 -27.42 15.80 -9.12
C ASP A 320 -25.90 15.89 -9.23
N SER A 321 -25.35 17.11 -9.20
CA SER A 321 -23.91 17.35 -9.32
C SER A 321 -23.50 18.71 -8.74
N VAL A 322 -22.20 18.88 -8.52
CA VAL A 322 -21.58 20.15 -8.14
C VAL A 322 -20.98 20.82 -9.37
N ILE A 323 -21.22 22.12 -9.53
CA ILE A 323 -20.70 22.94 -10.62
C ILE A 323 -19.84 24.06 -10.05
N ILE A 324 -18.64 24.24 -10.58
CA ILE A 324 -17.79 25.39 -10.31
C ILE A 324 -17.93 26.37 -11.47
N ARG A 325 -18.33 27.61 -11.20
CA ARG A 325 -18.41 28.70 -12.18
C ARG A 325 -18.03 30.02 -11.53
N ASP A 326 -17.24 30.84 -12.23
CA ASP A 326 -16.78 32.14 -11.73
C ASP A 326 -16.19 32.06 -10.31
N LYS A 327 -15.40 31.02 -10.06
CA LYS A 327 -14.77 30.68 -8.77
C LYS A 327 -15.75 30.30 -7.64
N LYS A 328 -17.05 30.27 -7.93
CA LYS A 328 -18.11 29.94 -6.97
C LYS A 328 -18.65 28.55 -7.22
N VAL A 329 -19.22 27.99 -6.16
CA VAL A 329 -19.78 26.65 -6.15
C VAL A 329 -21.30 26.72 -6.28
N TYR A 330 -21.84 25.94 -7.19
CA TYR A 330 -23.24 25.79 -7.52
C TYR A 330 -23.65 24.32 -7.45
N LEU A 331 -24.95 24.08 -7.24
CA LEU A 331 -25.55 22.76 -7.29
C LEU A 331 -26.48 22.65 -8.49
N GLN A 332 -26.39 21.52 -9.21
CA GLN A 332 -27.37 21.14 -10.21
C GLN A 332 -28.53 20.40 -9.53
N ILE A 333 -29.76 20.86 -9.77
CA ILE A 333 -31.01 20.26 -9.28
C ILE A 333 -31.98 20.17 -10.46
N GLY A 334 -32.09 18.98 -11.06
CA GLY A 334 -32.82 18.78 -12.32
C GLY A 334 -32.23 19.64 -13.43
N ASP A 335 -33.04 20.51 -14.04
CA ASP A 335 -32.61 21.44 -15.09
C ASP A 335 -32.14 22.81 -14.54
N LYS A 336 -32.10 22.99 -13.21
CA LYS A 336 -31.79 24.26 -12.57
C LYS A 336 -30.43 24.23 -11.88
N GLU A 337 -29.74 25.36 -11.96
CA GLU A 337 -28.50 25.61 -11.23
C GLU A 337 -28.78 26.61 -10.10
N VAL A 338 -28.31 26.31 -8.89
CA VAL A 338 -28.47 27.18 -7.72
C VAL A 338 -27.14 27.42 -7.02
N SER A 339 -26.91 28.63 -6.54
CA SER A 339 -25.70 28.95 -5.77
C SER A 339 -25.72 28.18 -4.45
N TYR A 340 -24.59 27.55 -4.10
CA TYR A 340 -24.47 26.85 -2.81
C TYR A 340 -24.73 27.80 -1.61
N LYS A 341 -24.36 29.07 -1.74
CA LYS A 341 -24.57 30.10 -0.70
C LYS A 341 -26.06 30.42 -0.46
N ASP A 342 -26.96 30.02 -1.37
CA ASP A 342 -28.42 30.30 -1.27
C ASP A 342 -29.21 29.13 -0.64
N ILE A 343 -28.54 28.03 -0.29
CA ILE A 343 -29.14 26.87 0.36
C ILE A 343 -29.42 27.21 1.83
N LYS A 344 -30.63 26.86 2.29
CA LYS A 344 -31.07 27.09 3.67
C LYS A 344 -30.87 25.90 4.58
#